data_AF-A0AAV4B2L5-F1
#
_entry.id   AF-A0AAV4B2L5-F1
#
_cell.length_a   1.000
_cell.length_b   1.000
_cell.length_c   1.000
_cell.angle_alpha   90.00
_cell.angle_beta   90.00
_cell.angle_gamma   90.00
#
_symmetry.space_group_name_H-M   'P 1'
#
loop_
_entity.id
_entity.type
_entity.pdbx_description
1 polymer ?
#
loop_
_entity_poly.entity_id
_entity_poly.type
_entity_poly.pdbx_seq_one_letter_code
_entity_poly.pdbx_strand_id
1 'polypeptide(L)'
;MLESKKHTRRILFLSFLQCIGRGDTGIAFSSGPVWKELRSTTHQILKEFGMGTNTLAERIREEVNCYVNKLAELEGKPVDIQHFTHVSVSNVICSIIIGRRFSHEDPRYQSAAESLTNIAKNAKGAAAINFLPFLQHLPGDFFKARVIEKNMVNVKNMLVEIVSEIESKESADSGDDNVRNYIFSYRRRQNEKRKSGKRTFLDDANMVKTIIDLFAAGTETVASTIVWCVLYILCNPGVQVKIHKELDRELGQEKLPTMADQERLPYLAAVIKETQRLASIVPFSVMHKTREDVTVGNYGIPQGTTVIPDLDSVLHDPKIWGDDAEKFSPGRFLSADGSVLQREEFIPFSVGGRSCVGEALAKMELFLFLSSMFQRFEFVSPDPANLPSLKPNIGFTSVPSPYKLSCVDRLQKYKHS
;
A
#
# COMPACT_ATOMS: atom_id res chain seq x y z
N MET A 1 -7.89 -3.00 -36.44
CA MET A 1 -8.09 -4.28 -35.71
C MET A 1 -6.83 -5.17 -35.64
N LEU A 2 -6.07 -5.35 -36.73
CA LEU A 2 -4.81 -6.13 -36.74
C LEU A 2 -3.63 -5.44 -36.02
N GLU A 3 -3.53 -4.10 -36.06
CA GLU A 3 -2.51 -3.35 -35.32
C GLU A 3 -2.77 -3.31 -33.81
N SER A 4 -4.03 -3.13 -33.40
CA SER A 4 -4.44 -3.26 -31.99
C SER A 4 -4.08 -4.65 -31.42
N LYS A 5 -4.36 -5.74 -32.14
CA LYS A 5 -3.94 -7.10 -31.74
C LYS A 5 -2.42 -7.30 -31.71
N LYS A 6 -1.65 -6.61 -32.57
CA LYS A 6 -0.16 -6.61 -32.52
C LYS A 6 0.37 -5.78 -31.33
N HIS A 7 -0.31 -4.69 -30.97
CA HIS A 7 0.03 -3.85 -29.82
C HIS A 7 -0.25 -4.57 -28.49
N THR A 8 -1.43 -5.17 -28.33
CA THR A 8 -1.77 -6.03 -27.19
C THR A 8 -0.78 -7.19 -27.05
N ARG A 9 -0.34 -7.81 -28.15
CA ARG A 9 0.71 -8.86 -28.14
C ARG A 9 2.09 -8.36 -27.70
N ARG A 10 2.43 -7.08 -27.86
CA ARG A 10 3.69 -6.49 -27.34
C ARG A 10 3.62 -6.21 -25.83
N ILE A 11 2.47 -5.78 -25.32
CA ILE A 11 2.22 -5.52 -23.89
C ILE A 11 2.27 -6.83 -23.07
N LEU A 12 1.90 -7.96 -23.69
CA LEU A 12 1.86 -9.29 -23.05
C LEU A 12 3.23 -9.90 -22.70
N PHE A 13 4.35 -9.34 -23.18
CA PHE A 13 5.66 -10.00 -23.19
C PHE A 13 6.60 -9.72 -22.00
N LEU A 14 6.06 -9.45 -20.80
CA LEU A 14 6.87 -9.56 -19.58
C LEU A 14 7.01 -11.04 -19.19
N SER A 15 8.25 -11.52 -19.10
CA SER A 15 8.54 -12.85 -18.55
C SER A 15 8.19 -12.92 -17.05
N PHE A 16 7.93 -14.13 -16.52
CA PHE A 16 7.72 -14.33 -15.08
C PHE A 16 8.84 -13.71 -14.25
N LEU A 17 10.09 -13.89 -14.68
CA LEU A 17 11.28 -13.30 -14.07
C LEU A 17 11.14 -11.77 -13.94
N GLN A 18 10.71 -11.07 -14.98
CA GLN A 18 10.49 -9.63 -14.93
C GLN A 18 9.35 -9.22 -13.99
N CYS A 19 8.28 -10.03 -13.90
CA CYS A 19 7.19 -9.78 -12.95
C CYS A 19 7.64 -9.89 -11.48
N ILE A 20 8.55 -10.82 -11.17
CA ILE A 20 9.14 -10.95 -9.82
C ILE A 20 10.38 -10.07 -9.60
N GLY A 21 10.63 -9.08 -10.46
CA GLY A 21 11.70 -8.10 -10.30
C GLY A 21 13.06 -8.50 -10.89
N ARG A 22 13.17 -9.61 -11.60
CA ARG A 22 14.38 -10.01 -12.33
C ARG A 22 14.35 -9.43 -13.75
N GLY A 23 15.19 -8.43 -14.04
CA GLY A 23 15.32 -7.85 -15.39
C GLY A 23 15.50 -6.33 -15.44
N ASP A 24 15.79 -5.67 -14.32
CA ASP A 24 16.05 -4.22 -14.22
C ASP A 24 14.91 -3.35 -14.77
N THR A 25 13.65 -3.73 -14.48
CA THR A 25 12.44 -3.02 -14.92
C THR A 25 11.59 -2.50 -13.75
N GLY A 26 10.76 -1.48 -14.02
CA GLY A 26 9.87 -0.87 -13.02
C GLY A 26 10.59 0.06 -12.05
N ILE A 27 10.03 0.26 -10.85
CA ILE A 27 10.57 1.19 -9.85
C ILE A 27 11.18 0.43 -8.66
N ALA A 28 10.53 -0.67 -8.25
CA ALA A 28 10.93 -1.38 -7.03
C ALA A 28 12.30 -2.05 -7.18
N PHE A 29 12.53 -2.73 -8.31
CA PHE A 29 13.69 -3.61 -8.50
C PHE A 29 14.70 -3.15 -9.56
N SER A 30 14.41 -2.06 -10.30
CA SER A 30 15.37 -1.49 -11.24
C SER A 30 16.42 -0.62 -10.54
N SER A 31 17.52 -0.29 -11.20
CA SER A 31 18.60 0.58 -10.72
C SER A 31 19.16 1.50 -11.81
N GLY A 32 20.03 2.43 -11.40
CA GLY A 32 20.75 3.29 -12.35
C GLY A 32 19.85 4.24 -13.15
N PRO A 33 20.17 4.50 -14.43
CA PRO A 33 19.42 5.43 -15.27
C PRO A 33 17.94 5.04 -15.47
N VAL A 34 17.64 3.74 -15.60
CA VAL A 34 16.26 3.22 -15.74
C VAL A 34 15.42 3.62 -14.53
N TRP A 35 15.89 3.27 -13.34
CA TRP A 35 15.22 3.63 -12.08
C TRP A 35 15.05 5.14 -11.90
N LYS A 36 16.12 5.92 -12.17
CA LYS A 36 16.07 7.38 -12.01
C LYS A 36 14.98 7.99 -12.89
N GLU A 37 14.90 7.57 -14.15
CA GLU A 37 13.89 8.07 -15.09
C GLU A 37 12.48 7.64 -14.68
N LEU A 38 12.27 6.36 -14.35
CA LEU A 38 10.96 5.85 -13.98
C LEU A 38 10.48 6.47 -12.67
N ARG A 39 11.29 6.46 -11.60
CA ARG A 39 10.93 7.08 -10.31
C ARG A 39 10.61 8.55 -10.45
N SER A 40 11.44 9.32 -11.15
CA SER A 40 11.22 10.76 -11.34
C SER A 40 9.93 11.01 -12.12
N THR A 41 9.72 10.27 -13.21
CA THR A 41 8.50 10.34 -14.02
C THR A 41 7.25 10.01 -13.19
N THR A 42 7.26 8.90 -12.47
CA THR A 42 6.15 8.47 -11.62
C THR A 42 5.84 9.47 -10.53
N HIS A 43 6.86 9.97 -9.84
CA HIS A 43 6.66 10.95 -8.78
C HIS A 43 6.08 12.27 -9.31
N GLN A 44 6.49 12.72 -10.50
CA GLN A 44 5.88 13.88 -11.17
C GLN A 44 4.42 13.61 -11.55
N ILE A 45 4.12 12.43 -12.10
CA ILE A 45 2.75 12.04 -12.45
C ILE A 45 1.87 12.02 -11.19
N LEU A 46 2.32 11.40 -10.10
CA LEU A 46 1.58 11.36 -8.83
C LEU A 46 1.32 12.77 -8.28
N LYS A 47 2.30 13.69 -8.37
CA LYS A 47 2.11 15.09 -8.01
C LYS A 47 1.06 15.79 -8.89
N GLU A 48 1.05 15.54 -10.20
CA GLU A 48 0.02 16.07 -11.12
C GLU A 48 -1.38 15.56 -10.77
N PHE A 49 -1.49 14.34 -10.26
CA PHE A 49 -2.75 13.78 -9.76
C PHE A 49 -3.20 14.32 -8.41
N GLY A 50 -2.38 15.18 -7.79
CA GLY A 50 -2.69 15.80 -6.52
C GLY A 50 -2.15 15.05 -5.31
N MET A 51 -1.11 14.24 -5.46
CA MET A 51 -0.36 13.73 -4.31
C MET A 51 0.20 14.90 -3.50
N GLY A 52 -0.35 15.13 -2.31
CA GLY A 52 -0.09 16.31 -1.49
C GLY A 52 -1.00 17.52 -1.77
N THR A 53 -2.09 17.36 -2.52
CA THR A 53 -3.12 18.39 -2.76
C THR A 53 -4.54 17.84 -2.56
N ASN A 54 -5.56 18.69 -2.62
CA ASN A 54 -6.95 18.32 -2.37
C ASN A 54 -7.59 17.43 -3.46
N THR A 55 -7.10 17.45 -4.71
CA THR A 55 -7.74 16.72 -5.82
C THR A 55 -7.67 15.20 -5.64
N LEU A 56 -6.52 14.70 -5.17
CA LEU A 56 -6.38 13.27 -4.88
C LEU A 56 -7.15 12.87 -3.63
N ALA A 57 -7.23 13.77 -2.65
CA ALA A 57 -8.02 13.55 -1.44
C ALA A 57 -9.49 13.26 -1.76
N GLU A 58 -10.10 13.97 -2.71
CA GLU A 58 -11.49 13.72 -3.10
C GLU A 58 -11.69 12.34 -3.72
N ARG A 59 -10.78 11.87 -4.60
CA ARG A 59 -10.83 10.51 -5.16
C ARG A 59 -10.73 9.44 -4.06
N ILE A 60 -9.86 9.66 -3.07
CA ILE A 60 -9.74 8.77 -1.91
C ILE A 60 -11.03 8.79 -1.11
N ARG A 61 -11.62 9.97 -0.85
CA ARG A 61 -12.87 10.12 -0.09
C ARG A 61 -14.06 9.43 -0.74
N GLU A 62 -14.15 9.45 -2.06
CA GLU A 62 -15.19 8.70 -2.79
C GLU A 62 -15.11 7.19 -2.49
N GLU A 63 -13.90 6.61 -2.50
CA GLU A 63 -13.71 5.20 -2.16
C GLU A 63 -13.91 4.93 -0.67
N VAL A 64 -13.42 5.81 0.20
CA VAL A 64 -13.63 5.71 1.66
C VAL A 64 -15.13 5.72 1.97
N ASN A 65 -15.93 6.55 1.33
CA ASN A 65 -17.38 6.56 1.50
C ASN A 65 -18.01 5.23 1.07
N CYS A 66 -17.59 4.66 -0.07
CA CYS A 66 -18.05 3.33 -0.50
C CYS A 66 -17.67 2.24 0.51
N TYR A 67 -16.43 2.24 1.01
CA TYR A 67 -15.96 1.27 2.00
C TYR A 67 -16.71 1.39 3.33
N VAL A 68 -16.89 2.61 3.84
CA VAL A 68 -17.63 2.87 5.09
C VAL A 68 -19.10 2.45 4.95
N ASN A 69 -19.73 2.68 3.80
CA ASN A 69 -21.08 2.16 3.54
C ASN A 69 -21.10 0.63 3.47
N LYS A 70 -20.09 0.01 2.86
CA LYS A 70 -19.96 -1.45 2.82
C LYS A 70 -19.86 -2.06 4.22
N LEU A 71 -19.12 -1.42 5.12
CA LEU A 71 -19.05 -1.85 6.53
C LEU A 71 -20.38 -1.66 7.26
N ALA A 72 -21.16 -0.63 6.92
CA ALA A 72 -22.46 -0.39 7.53
C ALA A 72 -23.51 -1.45 7.14
N GLU A 73 -23.45 -1.97 5.90
CA GLU A 73 -24.30 -3.07 5.42
C GLU A 73 -24.12 -4.37 6.23
N LEU A 74 -23.03 -4.49 7.00
CA LEU A 74 -22.76 -5.65 7.84
C LEU A 74 -23.61 -5.65 9.13
N GLU A 75 -24.26 -4.53 9.46
CA GLU A 75 -25.21 -4.41 10.59
C GLU A 75 -24.64 -4.94 11.92
N GLY A 76 -23.35 -4.70 12.18
CA GLY A 76 -22.67 -5.16 13.40
C GLY A 76 -22.39 -6.67 13.46
N LYS A 77 -22.66 -7.44 12.39
CA LYS A 77 -22.35 -8.88 12.35
C LYS A 77 -20.83 -9.10 12.41
N PRO A 78 -20.35 -10.08 13.19
CA PRO A 78 -18.91 -10.39 13.25
C PRO A 78 -18.35 -10.87 11.90
N VAL A 79 -17.43 -10.09 11.34
CA VAL A 79 -16.83 -10.34 10.02
C VAL A 79 -15.33 -10.09 10.02
N ASP A 80 -14.62 -10.73 9.09
CA ASP A 80 -13.24 -10.37 8.77
C ASP A 80 -13.27 -9.26 7.70
N ILE A 81 -12.70 -8.10 8.02
CA ILE A 81 -12.70 -6.93 7.12
C ILE A 81 -11.51 -6.92 6.15
N GLN A 82 -10.57 -7.87 6.24
CA GLN A 82 -9.32 -7.85 5.48
C GLN A 82 -9.60 -7.75 3.97
N HIS A 83 -10.49 -8.60 3.45
CA HIS A 83 -10.82 -8.62 2.02
C HIS A 83 -11.40 -7.28 1.54
N PHE A 84 -12.43 -6.75 2.21
CA PHE A 84 -13.07 -5.47 1.85
C PHE A 84 -12.07 -4.31 1.91
N THR A 85 -11.15 -4.34 2.87
CA THR A 85 -10.11 -3.32 3.02
C THR A 85 -9.13 -3.36 1.84
N HIS A 86 -8.69 -4.55 1.44
CA HIS A 86 -7.78 -4.71 0.29
C HIS A 86 -8.43 -4.26 -1.02
N VAL A 87 -9.71 -4.62 -1.24
CA VAL A 87 -10.49 -4.18 -2.40
C VAL A 87 -10.59 -2.65 -2.44
N SER A 88 -10.91 -2.02 -1.31
CA SER A 88 -11.10 -0.55 -1.25
C SER A 88 -9.80 0.21 -1.45
N VAL A 89 -8.72 -0.17 -0.77
CA VAL A 89 -7.41 0.45 -0.96
C VAL A 89 -6.89 0.24 -2.39
N SER A 90 -7.09 -0.96 -2.95
CA SER A 90 -6.76 -1.21 -4.36
C SER A 90 -7.51 -0.26 -5.29
N ASN A 91 -8.75 0.11 -4.96
CA ASN A 91 -9.58 0.96 -5.81
C ASN A 91 -9.06 2.39 -5.84
N VAL A 92 -8.46 2.87 -4.74
CA VAL A 92 -7.75 4.15 -4.73
C VAL A 92 -6.63 4.13 -5.75
N ILE A 93 -5.77 3.11 -5.71
CA ILE A 93 -4.65 2.99 -6.65
C ILE A 93 -5.14 2.79 -8.09
N CYS A 94 -6.20 2.01 -8.31
CA CYS A 94 -6.83 1.89 -9.62
C CYS A 94 -7.33 3.25 -10.12
N SER A 95 -8.02 4.04 -9.29
CA SER A 95 -8.49 5.37 -9.70
C SER A 95 -7.35 6.29 -10.18
N ILE A 96 -6.13 6.10 -9.67
CA ILE A 96 -4.93 6.84 -10.09
C ILE A 96 -4.35 6.24 -11.36
N ILE A 97 -4.14 4.92 -11.39
CA ILE A 97 -3.43 4.26 -12.49
C ILE A 97 -4.26 4.28 -13.77
N ILE A 98 -5.53 3.90 -13.64
CA ILE A 98 -6.44 3.60 -14.75
C ILE A 98 -7.61 4.59 -14.86
N GLY A 99 -7.78 5.50 -13.89
CA GLY A 99 -8.85 6.48 -13.92
C GLY A 99 -10.24 5.92 -13.60
N ARG A 100 -10.32 4.66 -13.15
CA ARG A 100 -11.59 4.00 -12.80
C ARG A 100 -11.47 3.20 -11.51
N ARG A 101 -12.62 3.01 -10.87
CA ARG A 101 -12.82 2.12 -9.72
C ARG A 101 -13.54 0.85 -10.19
N PHE A 102 -13.39 -0.23 -9.45
CA PHE A 102 -14.11 -1.48 -9.66
C PHE A 102 -15.18 -1.67 -8.59
N SER A 103 -16.28 -2.32 -8.96
CA SER A 103 -17.27 -2.76 -7.98
C SER A 103 -16.60 -3.73 -7.01
N HIS A 104 -16.99 -3.65 -5.74
CA HIS A 104 -16.48 -4.54 -4.70
C HIS A 104 -16.87 -6.00 -4.96
N GLU A 105 -17.84 -6.23 -5.83
CA GLU A 105 -18.37 -7.52 -6.26
C GLU A 105 -17.74 -8.03 -7.57
N ASP A 106 -16.82 -7.31 -8.21
CA ASP A 106 -16.15 -7.78 -9.44
C ASP A 106 -15.22 -8.98 -9.13
N PRO A 107 -15.52 -10.19 -9.61
CA PRO A 107 -14.75 -11.39 -9.26
C PRO A 107 -13.29 -11.36 -9.75
N ARG A 108 -13.03 -10.70 -10.89
CA ARG A 108 -11.67 -10.58 -11.43
C ARG A 108 -10.81 -9.71 -10.52
N TYR A 109 -11.42 -8.64 -10.01
CA TYR A 109 -10.76 -7.68 -9.15
C TYR A 109 -10.49 -8.24 -7.75
N GLN A 110 -11.49 -8.87 -7.14
CA GLN A 110 -11.36 -9.59 -5.88
C GLN A 110 -10.24 -10.64 -5.95
N SER A 111 -10.23 -11.44 -7.03
CA SER A 111 -9.21 -12.46 -7.27
C SER A 111 -7.79 -11.87 -7.35
N ALA A 112 -7.62 -10.72 -8.00
CA ALA A 112 -6.32 -10.06 -8.09
C ALA A 112 -5.86 -9.46 -6.75
N ALA A 113 -6.77 -8.86 -5.97
CA ALA A 113 -6.47 -8.36 -4.63
C ALA A 113 -6.06 -9.52 -3.69
N GLU A 114 -6.78 -10.64 -3.73
CA GLU A 114 -6.42 -11.85 -2.97
C GLU A 114 -5.09 -12.45 -3.41
N SER A 115 -4.79 -12.40 -4.72
CA SER A 115 -3.49 -12.84 -5.24
C SER A 115 -2.34 -12.04 -4.65
N LEU A 116 -2.48 -10.73 -4.42
CA LEU A 116 -1.46 -9.91 -3.76
C LEU A 116 -1.19 -10.37 -2.32
N THR A 117 -2.25 -10.55 -1.53
CA THR A 117 -2.12 -11.01 -0.14
C THR A 117 -1.50 -12.41 -0.08
N ASN A 118 -1.84 -13.28 -1.03
CA ASN A 118 -1.25 -14.61 -1.12
C ASN A 118 0.24 -14.56 -1.50
N ILE A 119 0.66 -13.64 -2.38
CA ILE A 119 2.07 -13.42 -2.70
C ILE A 119 2.83 -12.98 -1.44
N ALA A 120 2.29 -12.00 -0.71
CA ALA A 120 2.91 -11.47 0.50
C ALA A 120 3.11 -12.55 1.58
N LYS A 121 2.05 -13.32 1.88
CA LYS A 121 2.07 -14.40 2.89
C LYS A 121 3.04 -15.54 2.54
N ASN A 122 3.16 -15.88 1.25
CA ASN A 122 4.00 -17.00 0.82
C ASN A 122 5.46 -16.60 0.52
N ALA A 123 5.79 -15.31 0.50
CA ALA A 123 7.12 -14.81 0.15
C ALA A 123 8.24 -15.38 1.04
N LYS A 124 7.96 -15.68 2.32
CA LYS A 124 8.89 -16.37 3.23
C LYS A 124 9.44 -17.67 2.65
N GLY A 125 8.56 -18.48 2.06
CA GLY A 125 8.96 -19.76 1.46
C GLY A 125 9.90 -19.55 0.28
N ALA A 126 9.60 -18.56 -0.57
CA ALA A 126 10.40 -18.28 -1.75
C ALA A 126 11.72 -17.56 -1.45
N ALA A 127 11.89 -16.96 -0.26
CA ALA A 127 13.11 -16.28 0.13
C ALA A 127 14.35 -17.19 0.00
N ALA A 128 14.23 -18.47 0.34
CA ALA A 128 15.32 -19.44 0.20
C ALA A 128 15.82 -19.57 -1.25
N ILE A 129 14.93 -19.44 -2.24
CA ILE A 129 15.29 -19.49 -3.67
C ILE A 129 16.16 -18.29 -4.07
N ASN A 130 16.02 -17.15 -3.40
CA ASN A 130 16.86 -15.98 -3.70
C ASN A 130 18.32 -16.22 -3.30
N PHE A 131 18.58 -17.00 -2.25
CA PHE A 131 19.93 -17.34 -1.80
C PHE A 131 20.47 -18.60 -2.47
N LEU A 132 19.60 -19.56 -2.77
CA LEU A 132 19.94 -20.85 -3.37
C LEU A 132 19.06 -21.08 -4.61
N PRO A 133 19.40 -20.47 -5.77
CA PRO A 133 18.56 -20.51 -6.96
C PRO A 133 18.25 -21.92 -7.47
N PHE A 134 19.13 -22.89 -7.23
CA PHE A 134 18.93 -24.28 -7.65
C PHE A 134 17.69 -24.93 -6.99
N LEU A 135 17.22 -24.42 -5.84
CA LEU A 135 16.02 -24.91 -5.15
C LEU A 135 14.74 -24.77 -6.00
N GLN A 136 14.74 -23.88 -7.00
CA GLN A 136 13.62 -23.73 -7.93
C GLN A 136 13.37 -24.97 -8.80
N HIS A 137 14.37 -25.86 -8.93
CA HIS A 137 14.30 -27.07 -9.76
C HIS A 137 13.85 -28.31 -8.99
N LEU A 138 13.66 -28.22 -7.67
CA LEU A 138 13.20 -29.35 -6.87
C LEU A 138 11.76 -29.75 -7.25
N PRO A 139 11.47 -31.06 -7.34
CA PRO A 139 10.11 -31.52 -7.64
C PRO A 139 9.17 -31.16 -6.47
N GLY A 140 8.00 -30.60 -6.79
CA GLY A 140 7.04 -30.09 -5.81
C GLY A 140 6.99 -28.56 -5.74
N ASP A 141 6.32 -28.03 -4.71
CA ASP A 141 6.24 -26.60 -4.43
C ASP A 141 6.57 -26.29 -2.96
N PHE A 142 7.68 -26.88 -2.48
CA PHE A 142 8.15 -26.76 -1.10
C PHE A 142 8.39 -25.30 -0.68
N PHE A 143 8.84 -24.48 -1.62
CA PHE A 143 9.17 -23.06 -1.41
C PHE A 143 8.06 -22.12 -1.90
N LYS A 144 6.87 -22.64 -2.25
CA LYS A 144 5.71 -21.86 -2.70
C LYS A 144 5.97 -20.96 -3.91
N ALA A 145 7.00 -21.26 -4.70
CA ALA A 145 7.39 -20.49 -5.87
C ALA A 145 6.32 -20.56 -6.96
N ARG A 146 5.72 -21.74 -7.17
CA ARG A 146 4.67 -21.95 -8.18
C ARG A 146 3.38 -21.25 -7.79
N VAL A 147 3.03 -21.26 -6.49
CA VAL A 147 1.91 -20.49 -5.95
C VAL A 147 2.12 -19.00 -6.19
N ILE A 148 3.30 -18.46 -5.88
CA ILE A 148 3.63 -17.04 -6.12
C ILE A 148 3.56 -16.72 -7.61
N GLU A 149 4.12 -17.58 -8.46
CA GLU A 149 4.07 -17.43 -9.92
C GLU A 149 2.63 -17.35 -10.43
N LYS A 150 1.77 -18.30 -10.04
CA LYS A 150 0.36 -18.31 -10.43
C LYS A 150 -0.36 -17.02 -10.02
N ASN A 151 -0.17 -16.56 -8.79
CA ASN A 151 -0.80 -15.34 -8.29
C ASN A 151 -0.26 -14.09 -9.00
N MET A 152 1.05 -14.05 -9.29
CA MET A 152 1.66 -12.93 -10.01
C MET A 152 1.15 -12.85 -11.46
N VAL A 153 0.98 -14.00 -12.12
CA VAL A 153 0.37 -14.08 -13.45
C VAL A 153 -1.09 -13.61 -13.43
N ASN A 154 -1.86 -13.95 -12.38
CA ASN A 154 -3.23 -13.48 -12.23
C ASN A 154 -3.30 -11.95 -12.15
N VAL A 155 -2.49 -11.34 -11.28
CA VAL A 155 -2.40 -9.87 -11.14
C VAL A 155 -1.95 -9.22 -12.46
N LYS A 156 -0.92 -9.77 -13.10
CA LYS A 156 -0.43 -9.28 -14.40
C LYS A 156 -1.53 -9.31 -15.45
N ASN A 157 -2.22 -10.44 -15.62
CA ASN A 157 -3.24 -10.60 -16.65
C ASN A 157 -4.39 -9.61 -16.46
N MET A 158 -4.87 -9.47 -15.21
CA MET A 158 -5.88 -8.48 -14.86
C MET A 158 -5.44 -7.06 -15.24
N LEU A 159 -4.23 -6.64 -14.85
CA LEU A 159 -3.73 -5.30 -15.16
C LEU A 159 -3.50 -5.09 -16.67
N VAL A 160 -2.98 -6.09 -17.40
CA VAL A 160 -2.76 -6.00 -18.85
C VAL A 160 -4.08 -5.92 -19.62
N GLU A 161 -5.09 -6.69 -19.21
CA GLU A 161 -6.44 -6.59 -19.78
C GLU A 161 -7.00 -5.18 -19.59
N ILE A 162 -6.89 -4.63 -18.38
CA ILE A 162 -7.36 -3.26 -18.10
C ILE A 162 -6.62 -2.22 -18.95
N VAL A 163 -5.29 -2.30 -19.02
CA VAL A 163 -4.49 -1.37 -19.86
C VAL A 163 -4.95 -1.45 -21.31
N SER A 164 -5.18 -2.66 -21.81
CA SER A 164 -5.64 -2.89 -23.19
C SER A 164 -7.04 -2.32 -23.44
N GLU A 165 -7.96 -2.47 -22.47
CA GLU A 165 -9.29 -1.87 -22.54
C GLU A 165 -9.22 -0.34 -22.63
N ILE A 166 -8.36 0.29 -21.82
CA ILE A 166 -8.21 1.76 -21.78
C ILE A 166 -7.62 2.28 -23.08
N GLU A 167 -6.49 1.71 -23.52
CA GLU A 167 -5.86 2.12 -24.77
C GLU A 167 -6.80 1.93 -25.98
N SER A 168 -7.68 0.92 -25.96
CA SER A 168 -8.67 0.72 -27.01
C SER A 168 -9.74 1.81 -27.06
N LYS A 169 -10.20 2.30 -25.89
CA LYS A 169 -11.22 3.36 -25.79
C LYS A 169 -10.66 4.74 -26.14
N GLU A 170 -9.44 5.04 -25.70
CA GLU A 170 -8.75 6.29 -26.05
C GLU A 170 -8.47 6.41 -27.56
N SER A 171 -8.20 5.29 -28.25
CA SER A 171 -8.03 5.31 -29.71
C SER A 171 -9.32 5.57 -30.50
N ALA A 172 -10.49 5.45 -29.85
CA ALA A 172 -11.80 5.66 -30.47
C ALA A 172 -12.41 7.03 -30.14
N ASP A 173 -11.98 7.68 -29.05
CA ASP A 173 -12.55 8.93 -28.55
C ASP A 173 -11.44 9.97 -28.35
N SER A 174 -10.92 10.49 -29.47
CA SER A 174 -9.78 11.43 -29.50
C SER A 174 -10.13 12.86 -29.06
N GLY A 175 -11.12 13.03 -28.17
CA GLY A 175 -11.75 14.32 -27.90
C GLY A 175 -11.95 14.68 -26.42
N ASP A 176 -11.89 13.73 -25.49
CA ASP A 176 -12.12 14.05 -24.07
C ASP A 176 -10.79 14.13 -23.29
N ASP A 177 -10.34 15.37 -23.07
CA ASP A 177 -9.20 15.74 -22.22
C ASP A 177 -9.37 15.35 -20.73
N ASN A 178 -10.50 14.70 -20.37
CA ASN A 178 -10.92 14.50 -18.98
C ASN A 178 -10.43 13.22 -18.29
N VAL A 179 -10.03 12.15 -18.99
CA VAL A 179 -9.54 10.95 -18.29
C VAL A 179 -8.05 11.03 -18.01
N ARG A 180 -7.66 11.96 -17.14
CA ARG A 180 -6.29 11.99 -16.60
C ARG A 180 -6.10 10.75 -15.71
N ASN A 181 -5.30 9.81 -16.19
CA ASN A 181 -4.80 8.65 -15.45
C ASN A 181 -3.27 8.49 -15.63
N TYR A 182 -2.67 7.58 -14.86
CA TYR A 182 -1.23 7.35 -14.92
C TYR A 182 -0.75 6.89 -16.30
N ILE A 183 -1.48 5.96 -16.93
CA ILE A 183 -1.13 5.38 -18.23
C ILE A 183 -1.04 6.48 -19.28
N PHE A 184 -2.06 7.33 -19.37
CA PHE A 184 -2.10 8.48 -20.26
C PHE A 184 -0.92 9.42 -20.02
N SER A 185 -0.67 9.77 -18.75
CA SER A 185 0.41 10.69 -18.37
C SER A 185 1.80 10.12 -18.67
N TYR A 186 1.96 8.80 -18.57
CA TYR A 186 3.17 8.07 -18.96
C TYR A 186 3.38 8.10 -20.48
N ARG A 187 2.32 7.81 -21.25
CA ARG A 187 2.34 7.84 -22.74
C ARG A 187 2.64 9.24 -23.27
N ARG A 188 2.04 10.28 -22.68
CA ARG A 188 2.31 11.67 -23.04
C ARG A 188 3.80 12.00 -22.91
N ARG A 189 4.41 11.69 -21.77
CA ARG A 189 5.84 11.91 -21.49
C ARG A 189 6.76 11.05 -22.38
N GLN A 190 6.38 9.80 -22.64
CA GLN A 190 7.08 8.93 -23.58
C GLN A 190 7.13 9.56 -24.98
N ASN A 191 6.00 10.09 -25.47
CA ASN A 191 5.89 10.72 -26.77
C ASN A 191 6.65 12.04 -26.85
N GLU A 192 6.59 12.89 -25.82
CA GLU A 192 7.37 14.13 -25.73
C GLU A 192 8.89 13.86 -25.83
N LYS A 193 9.39 12.87 -25.08
CA LYS A 193 10.81 12.51 -25.14
C LYS A 193 11.22 11.97 -26.50
N ARG A 194 10.40 11.08 -27.11
CA ARG A 194 10.64 10.56 -28.45
C ARG A 194 10.68 11.67 -29.50
N LYS A 195 9.74 12.63 -29.46
CA LYS A 195 9.72 13.80 -30.36
C LYS A 195 10.97 14.68 -30.20
N SER A 196 11.47 14.81 -28.98
CA SER A 196 12.70 15.59 -28.70
C SER A 196 14.01 14.87 -29.09
N GLY A 197 13.95 13.64 -29.61
CA GLY A 197 15.14 12.84 -29.94
C GLY A 197 15.94 12.34 -28.73
N LYS A 198 15.43 12.52 -27.50
CA LYS A 198 16.10 12.07 -26.27
C LYS A 198 15.90 10.57 -26.09
N ARG A 199 16.98 9.85 -25.76
CA ARG A 199 16.91 8.46 -25.30
C ARG A 199 16.04 8.39 -24.03
N THR A 200 15.17 7.38 -23.96
CA THR A 200 14.26 7.19 -22.84
C THR A 200 14.08 5.70 -22.53
N PHE A 201 13.92 5.39 -21.25
CA PHE A 201 13.54 4.07 -20.73
C PHE A 201 12.03 3.96 -20.51
N LEU A 202 11.25 4.98 -20.91
CA LEU A 202 9.79 4.92 -20.90
C LEU A 202 9.33 4.03 -22.05
N ASP A 203 9.33 2.72 -21.87
CA ASP A 203 8.82 1.72 -22.82
C ASP A 203 7.62 0.95 -22.24
N ASP A 204 7.01 0.07 -23.05
CA ASP A 204 5.81 -0.67 -22.69
C ASP A 204 6.09 -1.67 -21.55
N ALA A 205 7.25 -2.32 -21.55
CA ALA A 205 7.61 -3.30 -20.54
C ALA A 205 7.80 -2.61 -19.17
N ASN A 206 8.47 -1.46 -19.17
CA ASN A 206 8.62 -0.62 -17.98
C ASN A 206 7.31 0.01 -17.54
N MET A 207 6.41 0.34 -18.45
CA MET A 207 5.08 0.85 -18.11
C MET A 207 4.27 -0.21 -17.35
N VAL A 208 4.11 -1.40 -17.92
CA VAL A 208 3.36 -2.50 -17.31
C VAL A 208 3.99 -2.89 -15.97
N LYS A 209 5.32 -3.01 -15.91
CA LYS A 209 5.99 -3.33 -14.65
C LYS A 209 5.82 -2.24 -13.60
N THR A 210 5.86 -0.96 -13.98
CA THR A 210 5.62 0.15 -13.06
C THR A 210 4.18 0.15 -12.53
N ILE A 211 3.20 -0.19 -13.38
CA ILE A 211 1.80 -0.33 -12.98
C ILE A 211 1.64 -1.46 -11.96
N ILE A 212 2.28 -2.62 -12.19
CA ILE A 212 2.30 -3.74 -11.24
C ILE A 212 2.94 -3.31 -9.92
N ASP A 213 4.08 -2.59 -9.97
CA ASP A 213 4.76 -2.09 -8.77
C ASP A 213 3.87 -1.15 -7.95
N LEU A 214 3.21 -0.20 -8.60
CA LEU A 214 2.32 0.76 -7.95
C LEU A 214 1.08 0.07 -7.35
N PHE A 215 0.47 -0.85 -8.09
CA PHE A 215 -0.68 -1.61 -7.63
C PHE A 215 -0.33 -2.48 -6.42
N ALA A 216 0.71 -3.30 -6.52
CA ALA A 216 1.12 -4.19 -5.43
C ALA A 216 1.55 -3.41 -4.17
N ALA A 217 2.41 -2.40 -4.33
CA ALA A 217 2.91 -1.63 -3.20
C ALA A 217 1.84 -0.77 -2.52
N GLY A 218 0.98 -0.12 -3.31
CA GLY A 218 -0.08 0.76 -2.79
C GLY A 218 -1.22 -0.02 -2.13
N THR A 219 -1.58 -1.19 -2.65
CA THR A 219 -2.64 -2.03 -2.08
C THR A 219 -2.22 -2.66 -0.75
N GLU A 220 -1.19 -3.51 -0.78
CA GLU A 220 -0.93 -4.45 0.33
C GLU A 220 -0.48 -3.70 1.59
N THR A 221 0.35 -2.66 1.44
CA THR A 221 0.94 -1.96 2.58
C THR A 221 -0.08 -1.11 3.35
N VAL A 222 -0.92 -0.35 2.64
CA VAL A 222 -1.94 0.51 3.25
C VAL A 222 -3.06 -0.35 3.84
N ALA A 223 -3.56 -1.36 3.11
CA ALA A 223 -4.60 -2.24 3.62
C ALA A 223 -4.14 -3.00 4.87
N SER A 224 -2.92 -3.54 4.88
CA SER A 224 -2.36 -4.20 6.06
C SER A 224 -2.23 -3.26 7.25
N THR A 225 -1.83 -2.00 7.02
CA THR A 225 -1.75 -0.99 8.09
C THR A 225 -3.13 -0.70 8.70
N ILE A 226 -4.17 -0.56 7.88
CA ILE A 226 -5.55 -0.33 8.35
C ILE A 226 -6.03 -1.52 9.20
N VAL A 227 -5.80 -2.75 8.71
CA VAL A 227 -6.17 -3.97 9.44
C VAL A 227 -5.40 -4.06 10.77
N TRP A 228 -4.09 -3.82 10.79
CA TRP A 228 -3.33 -3.75 12.04
C TRP A 228 -3.86 -2.68 13.00
N CYS A 229 -4.19 -1.48 12.49
CA CYS A 229 -4.75 -0.41 13.31
C CYS A 229 -6.02 -0.89 14.02
N VAL A 230 -6.95 -1.48 13.28
CA VAL A 230 -8.21 -2.00 13.84
C VAL A 230 -7.93 -3.08 14.88
N LEU A 231 -7.01 -4.01 14.62
CA LEU A 231 -6.62 -5.04 15.57
C LEU A 231 -6.04 -4.45 16.87
N TYR A 232 -5.11 -3.50 16.78
CA TYR A 232 -4.58 -2.83 17.96
C TYR A 232 -5.66 -2.11 18.75
N ILE A 233 -6.61 -1.47 18.08
CA ILE A 233 -7.73 -0.79 18.73
C ILE A 233 -8.68 -1.78 19.42
N LEU A 234 -8.97 -2.93 18.82
CA LEU A 234 -9.75 -3.99 19.45
C LEU A 234 -9.10 -4.49 20.75
N CYS A 235 -7.77 -4.61 20.75
CA CYS A 235 -7.02 -5.00 21.94
C CYS A 235 -6.82 -3.86 22.96
N ASN A 236 -7.11 -2.61 22.59
CA ASN A 236 -6.89 -1.42 23.40
C ASN A 236 -8.13 -0.49 23.38
N PRO A 237 -9.27 -0.90 23.97
CA PRO A 237 -10.52 -0.14 23.88
C PRO A 237 -10.42 1.28 24.47
N GLY A 238 -9.55 1.49 25.46
CA GLY A 238 -9.28 2.83 26.01
C GLY A 238 -8.67 3.81 25.00
N VAL A 239 -7.94 3.31 23.99
CA VAL A 239 -7.46 4.14 22.87
C VAL A 239 -8.62 4.53 21.97
N GLN A 240 -9.54 3.60 21.68
CA GLN A 240 -10.72 3.87 20.87
C GLN A 240 -11.58 5.01 21.43
N VAL A 241 -11.82 4.98 22.75
CA VAL A 241 -12.57 6.03 23.47
C VAL A 241 -11.92 7.41 23.28
N LYS A 242 -10.59 7.49 23.29
CA LYS A 242 -9.86 8.75 23.09
C LYS A 242 -9.94 9.24 21.65
N ILE A 243 -9.87 8.34 20.66
CA ILE A 243 -10.08 8.68 19.23
C ILE A 243 -11.50 9.26 19.05
N HIS A 244 -12.52 8.58 19.58
CA HIS A 244 -13.91 9.02 19.48
C HIS A 244 -14.12 10.40 20.12
N LYS A 245 -13.58 10.62 21.33
CA LYS A 245 -13.63 11.94 21.99
C LYS A 245 -13.00 13.05 21.17
N GLU A 246 -11.87 12.77 20.51
CA GLU A 246 -11.21 13.74 19.63
C GLU A 246 -12.07 14.04 18.40
N LEU A 247 -12.57 13.01 17.70
CA LEU A 247 -13.41 13.17 16.52
C LEU A 247 -14.72 13.91 16.83
N ASP A 248 -15.39 13.56 17.93
CA ASP A 248 -16.64 14.18 18.34
C ASP A 248 -16.43 15.67 18.69
N ARG A 249 -15.29 16.01 19.32
CA ARG A 249 -14.94 17.40 19.68
C ARG A 249 -14.63 18.26 18.46
N GLU A 250 -13.86 17.73 17.50
CA GLU A 250 -13.29 18.53 16.41
C GLU A 250 -14.15 18.56 15.15
N LEU A 251 -14.79 17.43 14.83
CA LEU A 251 -15.49 17.23 13.55
C LEU A 251 -16.98 16.96 13.73
N GLY A 252 -17.40 16.48 14.90
CA GLY A 252 -18.73 15.95 15.11
C GLY A 252 -19.00 14.75 14.19
N GLN A 253 -20.27 14.58 13.82
CA GLN A 253 -20.76 13.36 13.16
C GLN A 253 -21.48 13.61 11.82
N GLU A 254 -21.62 14.86 11.39
CA GLU A 254 -22.43 15.21 10.20
C GLU A 254 -21.68 15.09 8.87
N LYS A 255 -20.37 15.33 8.87
CA LYS A 255 -19.54 15.37 7.66
C LYS A 255 -18.38 14.38 7.77
N LEU A 256 -18.13 13.66 6.68
CA LEU A 256 -16.95 12.80 6.56
C LEU A 256 -15.67 13.63 6.62
N PRO A 257 -14.62 13.15 7.29
CA PRO A 257 -13.36 13.85 7.42
C PRO A 257 -12.69 14.13 6.06
N THR A 258 -11.87 15.16 6.06
CA THR A 258 -11.13 15.69 4.93
C THR A 258 -9.67 15.91 5.32
N MET A 259 -8.77 16.08 4.35
CA MET A 259 -7.36 16.36 4.66
C MET A 259 -7.15 17.65 5.45
N ALA A 260 -8.07 18.62 5.34
CA ALA A 260 -8.02 19.86 6.14
C ALA A 260 -8.23 19.62 7.64
N ASP A 261 -8.75 18.45 8.01
CA ASP A 261 -9.02 18.08 9.40
C ASP A 261 -7.82 17.44 10.09
N GLN A 262 -6.79 17.04 9.34
CA GLN A 262 -5.67 16.26 9.87
C GLN A 262 -4.93 16.98 11.00
N GLU A 263 -4.71 18.29 10.90
CA GLU A 263 -4.01 19.07 11.92
C GLU A 263 -4.80 19.18 13.23
N ARG A 264 -6.13 19.00 13.17
CA ARG A 264 -7.02 19.05 14.33
C ARG A 264 -7.15 17.72 15.06
N LEU A 265 -6.61 16.63 14.48
CA LEU A 265 -6.70 15.27 15.02
C LEU A 265 -5.33 14.68 15.43
N PRO A 266 -4.59 15.33 16.35
CA PRO A 266 -3.25 14.88 16.73
C PRO A 266 -3.22 13.49 17.39
N TYR A 267 -4.25 13.11 18.16
CA TYR A 267 -4.30 11.80 18.80
C TYR A 267 -4.51 10.70 17.77
N LEU A 268 -5.40 10.88 16.79
CA LEU A 268 -5.54 9.95 15.66
C LEU A 268 -4.24 9.86 14.85
N ALA A 269 -3.58 10.98 14.58
CA ALA A 269 -2.28 10.96 13.90
C ALA A 269 -1.23 10.16 14.68
N ALA A 270 -1.21 10.28 16.01
CA ALA A 270 -0.33 9.49 16.88
C ALA A 270 -0.69 7.99 16.88
N VAL A 271 -1.97 7.64 16.82
CA VAL A 271 -2.45 6.24 16.67
C VAL A 271 -1.97 5.63 15.34
N ILE A 272 -2.05 6.39 14.24
CA ILE A 272 -1.56 5.94 12.93
C ILE A 272 -0.06 5.70 12.98
N LYS A 273 0.71 6.64 13.54
CA LYS A 273 2.16 6.49 13.70
C LYS A 273 2.54 5.28 14.55
N GLU A 274 1.88 5.08 15.69
CA GLU A 274 2.14 3.93 16.57
C GLU A 274 1.75 2.61 15.89
N THR A 275 0.70 2.61 15.07
CA THR A 275 0.34 1.45 14.25
C THR A 275 1.46 1.10 13.28
N GLN A 276 1.96 2.09 12.53
CA GLN A 276 3.03 1.86 11.56
C GLN A 276 4.33 1.42 12.23
N ARG A 277 4.65 1.96 13.41
CA ARG A 277 5.84 1.57 14.18
C ARG A 277 5.73 0.12 14.63
N LEU A 278 4.66 -0.23 15.34
CA LEU A 278 4.53 -1.53 16.01
C LEU A 278 4.16 -2.67 15.04
N ALA A 279 3.38 -2.39 13.99
CA ALA A 279 3.06 -3.39 12.98
C ALA A 279 4.26 -3.69 12.07
N SER A 280 5.15 -2.69 11.92
CA SER A 280 6.30 -2.68 11.03
C SER A 280 6.05 -3.44 9.72
N ILE A 281 5.23 -2.82 8.87
CA ILE A 281 4.61 -3.50 7.72
C ILE A 281 5.64 -4.08 6.76
N VAL A 282 6.83 -3.49 6.63
CA VAL A 282 7.90 -3.99 5.75
C VAL A 282 9.19 -4.13 6.58
N PRO A 283 9.28 -5.15 7.46
CA PRO A 283 10.28 -5.20 8.53
C PRO A 283 11.72 -5.20 8.01
N PHE A 284 11.94 -5.81 6.83
CA PHE A 284 13.26 -5.93 6.19
C PHE A 284 13.45 -5.00 4.97
N SER A 285 12.60 -3.97 4.85
CA SER A 285 12.57 -3.07 3.70
C SER A 285 12.57 -3.81 2.34
N VAL A 286 12.98 -3.12 1.27
CA VAL A 286 13.35 -3.76 -0.01
C VAL A 286 14.87 -3.92 -0.02
N MET A 287 15.39 -5.08 -0.44
CA MET A 287 16.82 -5.35 -0.46
C MET A 287 17.59 -4.34 -1.34
N HIS A 288 18.75 -3.91 -0.86
CA HIS A 288 19.69 -3.02 -1.54
C HIS A 288 20.93 -3.79 -2.04
N LYS A 289 21.72 -3.14 -2.89
CA LYS A 289 23.02 -3.65 -3.36
C LYS A 289 24.05 -2.52 -3.41
N THR A 290 25.26 -2.75 -2.91
CA THR A 290 26.35 -1.77 -2.99
C THR A 290 26.78 -1.58 -4.44
N ARG A 291 26.99 -0.32 -4.85
CA ARG A 291 27.31 0.05 -6.24
C ARG A 291 28.81 0.13 -6.49
N GLU A 292 29.57 0.29 -5.42
CA GLU A 292 31.02 0.35 -5.32
C GLU A 292 31.42 -0.18 -3.93
N ASP A 293 32.71 -0.34 -3.67
CA ASP A 293 33.20 -0.64 -2.34
C ASP A 293 32.86 0.52 -1.41
N VAL A 294 32.23 0.23 -0.27
CA VAL A 294 31.83 1.23 0.73
C VAL A 294 32.34 0.85 2.10
N THR A 295 32.56 1.85 2.96
CA THR A 295 32.90 1.62 4.37
C THR A 295 31.74 2.07 5.25
N VAL A 296 31.28 1.21 6.16
CA VAL A 296 30.25 1.53 7.15
C VAL A 296 30.83 1.30 8.54
N GLY A 297 31.01 2.38 9.31
CA GLY A 297 31.79 2.33 10.55
C GLY A 297 33.22 1.88 10.26
N ASN A 298 33.62 0.76 10.87
CA ASN A 298 34.95 0.16 10.68
C ASN A 298 34.94 -1.04 9.70
N TYR A 299 33.84 -1.27 8.98
CA TYR A 299 33.68 -2.43 8.11
C TYR A 299 33.72 -2.01 6.63
N GLY A 300 34.66 -2.60 5.88
CA GLY A 300 34.67 -2.53 4.42
C GLY A 300 33.66 -3.51 3.82
N ILE A 301 32.75 -3.00 2.99
CA ILE A 301 31.70 -3.76 2.32
C ILE A 301 31.97 -3.72 0.81
N PRO A 302 32.31 -4.86 0.18
CA PRO A 302 32.62 -4.90 -1.24
C PRO A 302 31.44 -4.46 -2.13
N GLN A 303 31.79 -4.01 -3.33
CA GLN A 303 30.86 -3.77 -4.42
C GLN A 303 30.03 -5.02 -4.71
N GLY A 304 28.73 -4.83 -4.93
CA GLY A 304 27.81 -5.89 -5.28
C GLY A 304 27.28 -6.71 -4.09
N THR A 305 27.66 -6.38 -2.86
CA THR A 305 27.08 -6.97 -1.66
C THR A 305 25.60 -6.58 -1.52
N THR A 306 24.74 -7.58 -1.30
CA THR A 306 23.33 -7.37 -0.94
C THR A 306 23.25 -6.87 0.50
N VAL A 307 22.49 -5.79 0.72
CA VAL A 307 22.24 -5.19 2.03
C VAL A 307 20.75 -5.30 2.33
N ILE A 308 20.40 -5.88 3.48
CA ILE A 308 19.02 -6.02 3.95
C ILE A 308 18.84 -5.04 5.12
N PRO A 309 18.14 -3.92 4.94
CA PRO A 309 17.85 -3.01 6.04
C PRO A 309 16.85 -3.64 7.00
N ASP A 310 17.23 -3.82 8.26
CA ASP A 310 16.34 -4.28 9.33
C ASP A 310 15.66 -3.07 9.97
N LEU A 311 14.49 -2.69 9.47
CA LEU A 311 13.70 -1.58 10.02
C LEU A 311 13.12 -1.95 11.39
N ASP A 312 12.76 -3.22 11.62
CA ASP A 312 12.27 -3.72 12.91
C ASP A 312 13.27 -3.43 14.02
N SER A 313 14.56 -3.64 13.76
CA SER A 313 15.61 -3.38 14.74
C SER A 313 15.59 -1.94 15.27
N VAL A 314 15.13 -0.97 14.49
CA VAL A 314 15.00 0.44 14.89
C VAL A 314 13.61 0.71 15.47
N LEU A 315 12.55 0.20 14.83
CA LEU A 315 11.16 0.47 15.21
C LEU A 315 10.74 -0.19 16.53
N HIS A 316 11.46 -1.23 16.96
CA HIS A 316 11.24 -1.98 18.20
C HIS A 316 12.38 -1.87 19.22
N ASP A 317 13.43 -1.08 18.98
CA ASP A 317 14.55 -0.97 19.92
C ASP A 317 14.08 -0.40 21.27
N PRO A 318 14.18 -1.16 22.39
CA PRO A 318 13.80 -0.66 23.70
C PRO A 318 14.67 0.52 24.17
N LYS A 319 15.89 0.70 23.61
CA LYS A 319 16.72 1.88 23.90
C LYS A 319 16.18 3.16 23.27
N ILE A 320 15.42 3.04 22.18
CA ILE A 320 14.79 4.17 21.47
C ILE A 320 13.35 4.39 21.97
N TRP A 321 12.61 3.29 22.13
CA TRP A 321 11.16 3.32 22.38
C TRP A 321 10.76 3.02 23.83
N GLY A 322 11.72 2.68 24.69
CA GLY A 322 11.52 2.34 26.11
C GLY A 322 11.29 0.84 26.34
N ASP A 323 11.34 0.40 27.60
CA ASP A 323 11.16 -1.00 28.00
C ASP A 323 9.81 -1.60 27.60
N ASP A 324 8.82 -0.74 27.32
CA ASP A 324 7.49 -1.12 26.86
C ASP A 324 7.30 -0.95 25.34
N ALA A 325 8.38 -0.99 24.55
CA ALA A 325 8.38 -0.85 23.09
C ALA A 325 7.38 -1.78 22.36
N GLU A 326 7.05 -2.94 22.93
CA GLU A 326 6.07 -3.89 22.38
C GLU A 326 4.61 -3.54 22.72
N LYS A 327 4.38 -2.55 23.60
CA LYS A 327 3.02 -2.08 23.94
C LYS A 327 2.59 -0.99 22.98
N PHE A 328 1.39 -1.15 22.44
CA PHE A 328 0.72 -0.14 21.63
C PHE A 328 0.37 1.10 22.45
N SER A 329 1.18 2.15 22.30
CA SER A 329 1.05 3.39 23.06
C SER A 329 1.15 4.62 22.15
N PRO A 330 0.01 5.17 21.69
CA PRO A 330 0.00 6.39 20.86
C PRO A 330 0.68 7.58 21.53
N GLY A 331 0.74 7.61 22.87
CA GLY A 331 1.40 8.68 23.63
C GLY A 331 2.88 8.87 23.29
N ARG A 332 3.57 7.86 22.72
CA ARG A 332 4.98 7.99 22.28
C ARG A 332 5.18 9.08 21.22
N PHE A 333 4.13 9.39 20.47
CA PHE A 333 4.12 10.36 19.39
C PHE A 333 3.45 11.69 19.76
N LEU A 334 3.19 11.94 21.06
CA LEU A 334 2.58 13.18 21.54
C LEU A 334 3.53 13.90 22.50
N SER A 335 3.65 15.21 22.34
CA SER A 335 4.29 16.09 23.33
C SER A 335 3.35 16.37 24.50
N ALA A 336 3.88 17.01 25.55
CA ALA A 336 3.11 17.35 26.74
C ALA A 336 1.92 18.29 26.47
N ASP A 337 2.00 19.12 25.42
CA ASP A 337 0.92 19.99 24.95
C ASP A 337 -0.06 19.31 23.97
N GLY A 338 0.16 18.03 23.65
CA GLY A 338 -0.68 17.26 22.74
C GLY A 338 -0.32 17.39 21.25
N SER A 339 0.75 18.09 20.88
CA SER A 339 1.22 18.15 19.48
C SER A 339 1.87 16.84 19.02
N VAL A 340 1.86 16.56 17.71
CA VAL A 340 2.43 15.32 17.16
C VAL A 340 3.94 15.44 17.02
N LEU A 341 4.68 14.60 17.76
CA LEU A 341 6.13 14.53 17.69
C LEU A 341 6.61 13.93 16.36
N GLN A 342 7.68 14.50 15.81
CA GLN A 342 8.49 13.88 14.75
C GLN A 342 9.70 13.22 15.41
N ARG A 343 9.92 11.94 15.09
CA ARG A 343 11.04 11.15 15.58
C ARG A 343 11.84 10.67 14.38
N GLU A 344 13.16 10.85 14.40
CA GLU A 344 14.02 10.47 13.27
C GLU A 344 14.10 8.95 13.12
N GLU A 345 13.92 8.21 14.21
CA GLU A 345 13.91 6.76 14.29
C GLU A 345 12.60 6.14 13.76
N PHE A 346 11.59 6.97 13.50
CA PHE A 346 10.33 6.53 12.89
C PHE A 346 10.45 6.47 11.36
N ILE A 347 10.91 5.32 10.86
CA ILE A 347 11.27 5.10 9.45
C ILE A 347 10.42 4.03 8.72
N PRO A 348 9.08 3.99 8.86
CA PRO A 348 8.26 2.93 8.24
C PRO A 348 8.26 2.98 6.70
N PHE A 349 8.71 4.09 6.11
CA PHE A 349 8.82 4.29 4.66
C PHE A 349 10.27 4.19 4.13
N SER A 350 11.18 3.64 4.95
CA SER A 350 12.62 3.65 4.72
C SER A 350 13.20 5.07 4.59
N VAL A 351 14.50 5.19 4.30
CA VAL A 351 15.21 6.47 4.18
C VAL A 351 16.10 6.53 2.93
N GLY A 352 16.62 7.71 2.62
CA GLY A 352 17.57 7.92 1.52
C GLY A 352 16.92 7.87 0.12
N GLY A 353 17.75 7.67 -0.92
CA GLY A 353 17.31 7.79 -2.31
C GLY A 353 16.22 6.79 -2.75
N ARG A 354 16.02 5.70 -1.98
CA ARG A 354 15.03 4.66 -2.22
C ARG A 354 13.82 4.72 -1.28
N SER A 355 13.68 5.81 -0.51
CA SER A 355 12.48 6.03 0.32
C SER A 355 11.19 5.86 -0.49
N CYS A 356 10.11 5.47 0.18
CA CYS A 356 8.85 5.16 -0.48
C CYS A 356 8.39 6.30 -1.42
N VAL A 357 8.13 5.97 -2.68
CA VAL A 357 7.63 6.97 -3.66
C VAL A 357 6.19 7.41 -3.38
N GLY A 358 5.43 6.55 -2.69
CA GLY A 358 4.01 6.77 -2.37
C GLY A 358 3.77 7.22 -0.93
N GLU A 359 4.78 7.65 -0.17
CA GLU A 359 4.63 8.02 1.24
C GLU A 359 3.51 9.04 1.49
N ALA A 360 3.48 10.12 0.69
CA ALA A 360 2.46 11.16 0.83
C ALA A 360 1.05 10.62 0.55
N LEU A 361 0.90 9.77 -0.46
CA LEU A 361 -0.37 9.12 -0.79
C LEU A 361 -0.82 8.18 0.34
N ALA A 362 0.08 7.31 0.81
CA ALA A 362 -0.22 6.39 1.91
C ALA A 362 -0.67 7.13 3.18
N LYS A 363 -0.01 8.25 3.52
CA LYS A 363 -0.42 9.09 4.66
C LYS A 363 -1.84 9.65 4.51
N MET A 364 -2.20 10.12 3.31
CA MET A 364 -3.55 10.60 3.00
C MET A 364 -4.58 9.48 3.13
N GLU A 365 -4.30 8.31 2.54
CA GLU A 365 -5.19 7.14 2.61
C GLU A 365 -5.41 6.70 4.06
N LEU A 366 -4.32 6.46 4.81
CA LEU A 366 -4.41 6.00 6.20
C LEU A 366 -5.22 6.96 7.06
N PHE A 367 -4.98 8.27 6.90
CA PHE A 367 -5.75 9.27 7.62
C PHE A 367 -7.23 9.20 7.26
N LEU A 368 -7.58 9.32 5.97
CA LEU A 368 -8.98 9.40 5.52
C LEU A 368 -9.78 8.12 5.80
N PHE A 369 -9.18 6.94 5.59
CA PHE A 369 -9.81 5.67 5.92
C PHE A 369 -10.06 5.57 7.42
N LEU A 370 -9.02 5.73 8.25
CA LEU A 370 -9.13 5.50 9.68
C LEU A 370 -10.00 6.56 10.37
N SER A 371 -9.88 7.84 9.99
CA SER A 371 -10.74 8.90 10.55
C SER A 371 -12.22 8.63 10.25
N SER A 372 -12.55 8.25 9.02
CA SER A 372 -13.94 7.98 8.61
C SER A 372 -14.50 6.71 9.25
N MET A 373 -13.66 5.67 9.35
CA MET A 373 -13.96 4.43 10.06
C MET A 373 -14.28 4.68 11.52
N PHE A 374 -13.40 5.36 12.26
CA PHE A 374 -13.62 5.64 13.68
C PHE A 374 -14.73 6.66 13.92
N GLN A 375 -14.98 7.59 12.99
CA GLN A 375 -16.10 8.53 13.10
C GLN A 375 -17.44 7.78 13.08
N ARG A 376 -17.59 6.81 12.17
CA ARG A 376 -18.87 6.08 12.03
C ARG A 376 -19.00 4.88 12.96
N PHE A 377 -17.92 4.17 13.25
CA PHE A 377 -18.00 2.86 13.92
C PHE A 377 -17.28 2.80 15.26
N GLU A 378 -17.86 2.00 16.14
CA GLU A 378 -17.19 1.39 17.26
C GLU A 378 -16.85 -0.05 16.88
N PHE A 379 -15.56 -0.39 16.94
CA PHE A 379 -15.06 -1.74 16.68
C PHE A 379 -15.07 -2.55 17.97
N VAL A 380 -15.78 -3.67 17.93
CA VAL A 380 -16.01 -4.55 19.10
C VAL A 380 -15.55 -5.97 18.77
N SER A 381 -14.86 -6.60 19.73
CA SER A 381 -14.52 -8.02 19.62
C SER A 381 -15.79 -8.87 19.84
N PRO A 382 -16.09 -9.84 18.97
CA PRO A 382 -17.19 -10.78 19.20
C PRO A 382 -16.93 -11.70 20.40
N ASP A 383 -15.67 -11.84 20.81
CA ASP A 383 -15.25 -12.56 22.01
C ASP A 383 -14.26 -11.71 22.80
N PRO A 384 -14.73 -10.91 23.77
CA PRO A 384 -13.85 -10.08 24.62
C PRO A 384 -12.94 -10.90 25.55
N ALA A 385 -13.27 -12.17 25.81
CA ALA A 385 -12.45 -13.04 26.66
C ALA A 385 -11.25 -13.62 25.89
N ASN A 386 -11.38 -13.81 24.58
CA ASN A 386 -10.34 -14.35 23.70
C ASN A 386 -10.01 -13.37 22.57
N LEU A 387 -9.22 -12.35 22.89
CA LEU A 387 -8.78 -11.37 21.88
C LEU A 387 -7.89 -12.02 20.80
N PRO A 388 -7.93 -11.51 19.55
CA PRO A 388 -7.10 -12.05 18.49
C PRO A 388 -5.61 -11.86 18.77
N SER A 389 -4.79 -12.76 18.21
CA SER A 389 -3.34 -12.73 18.39
C SER A 389 -2.70 -11.52 17.71
N LEU A 390 -1.82 -10.83 18.44
CA LEU A 390 -0.96 -9.76 17.91
C LEU A 390 0.33 -10.29 17.25
N LYS A 391 0.51 -11.62 17.17
CA LYS A 391 1.69 -12.20 16.54
C LYS A 391 1.66 -11.98 15.01
N PRO A 392 2.68 -11.33 14.43
CA PRO A 392 2.68 -11.05 13.00
C PRO A 392 2.96 -12.31 12.18
N ASN A 393 2.22 -12.47 11.09
CA ASN A 393 2.61 -13.38 10.01
C ASN A 393 3.56 -12.63 9.08
N ILE A 394 4.85 -12.66 9.43
CA ILE A 394 5.89 -12.00 8.63
C ILE A 394 5.91 -12.66 7.23
N GLY A 395 6.03 -11.88 6.18
CA GLY A 395 6.12 -12.33 4.80
C GLY A 395 7.15 -11.47 4.09
N PHE A 396 6.78 -10.97 2.90
CA PHE A 396 7.36 -9.73 2.41
C PHE A 396 6.86 -8.54 3.25
N THR A 397 5.57 -8.57 3.61
CA THR A 397 4.94 -7.65 4.56
C THR A 397 4.59 -8.35 5.88
N SER A 398 4.46 -7.60 6.96
CA SER A 398 3.90 -8.05 8.24
C SER A 398 2.38 -7.91 8.18
N VAL A 399 1.66 -9.03 8.23
CA VAL A 399 0.19 -9.05 8.24
C VAL A 399 -0.34 -9.76 9.48
N PRO A 400 -1.49 -9.35 10.04
CA PRO A 400 -2.07 -10.05 11.17
C PRO A 400 -2.68 -11.40 10.72
N SER A 401 -2.92 -12.28 11.69
CA SER A 401 -3.74 -13.47 11.42
C SER A 401 -5.19 -13.06 11.19
N PRO A 402 -5.96 -13.75 10.32
CA PRO A 402 -7.38 -13.46 10.12
C PRO A 402 -8.13 -13.37 11.44
N TYR A 403 -8.94 -12.33 11.62
CA TYR A 403 -9.74 -12.12 12.82
C TYR A 403 -11.09 -11.49 12.48
N LYS A 404 -12.08 -11.75 13.32
CA LYS A 404 -13.42 -11.18 13.16
C LYS A 404 -13.63 -10.03 14.12
N LEU A 405 -14.41 -9.05 13.68
CA LEU A 405 -14.88 -7.94 14.51
C LEU A 405 -16.30 -7.53 14.14
N SER A 406 -16.96 -6.85 15.06
CA SER A 406 -18.24 -6.17 14.81
C SER A 406 -18.00 -4.68 14.61
N CYS A 407 -18.52 -4.12 13.52
CA CYS A 407 -18.55 -2.68 13.25
C CYS A 407 -19.92 -2.14 13.70
N VAL A 408 -19.99 -1.56 14.90
CA VAL A 408 -21.23 -1.03 15.48
C VAL A 408 -21.37 0.44 15.11
N ASP A 409 -22.44 0.82 14.42
CA ASP A 409 -22.67 2.21 13.99
C ASP A 409 -22.91 3.12 15.21
N ARG A 410 -22.06 4.15 15.36
CA ARG A 410 -22.13 5.15 16.44
C ARG A 410 -23.23 6.18 16.19
N LEU A 411 -23.59 6.43 14.93
CA LEU A 411 -24.58 7.43 14.54
C LEU A 411 -26.02 6.98 14.87
N GLN A 412 -26.25 5.67 14.96
CA GLN A 412 -27.56 5.13 15.36
C GLN A 412 -27.79 5.16 16.87
N LYS A 413 -26.72 5.06 17.69
CA LYS A 413 -26.82 5.11 19.16
C LYS A 413 -27.37 6.46 19.67
N TYR A 414 -27.15 7.55 18.96
CA TYR A 414 -27.60 8.90 19.36
C TYR A 414 -28.97 9.33 18.80
N LYS A 415 -29.65 8.49 18.00
CA LYS A 415 -31.04 8.78 17.56
C LYS A 415 -32.11 8.37 18.58
N HIS A 416 -31.72 7.63 19.62
CA HIS A 416 -32.62 7.09 20.63
C HIS A 416 -32.26 7.50 22.08
N SER A 417 -31.35 8.45 22.22
CA SER A 417 -30.98 9.14 23.47
C SER A 417 -31.25 10.62 23.31
#